data_AF-A0A1M7ZES1-F1
#
_entry.id   AF-A0A1M7ZES1-F1
#
_cell.length_a   1.000
_cell.length_b   1.000
_cell.length_c   1.000
_cell.angle_alpha   90.00
_cell.angle_beta   90.00
_cell.angle_gamma   90.00
#
_symmetry.space_group_name_H-M   'P 1'
#
loop_
_entity.id
_entity.type
_entity.pdbx_description
1 polymer ?
#
loop_
_entity_poly.entity_id
_entity_poly.type
_entity_poly.pdbx_seq_one_letter_code
_entity_poly.pdbx_strand_id
1 'polypeptide(L)'
;MPAPQAMAAVAAGDGPAIAAPYELIRTLQGIQDDIAAGSVAALNAQRVLLSRIDREFLAAPPDAWKEARNANALVAFILSGGSPVTLRTLLDRGIEPAIDDNLLRGSLAYAEGRESVAEPLLRDIDPRALPASIGGQVALAQAALSAAKDPAKTIALLDTGRLLAPGTLVEEAALRREILIVSQAGDNTKFEMLARQYLQRFSRSVYAGNFRQRFAAALTRMSYIDNPAQFARLDETLKLLRVNAQRELYLTIARASVSQGKTPAAILASERALDTAAPGSEDEARALVYRGAALAVTQDGLERGIGSLQASDASKLPPEDAALRAAAIQAAELIRTAAIPDGKLVQTTGAQVADANTPLDAAAPPTPAGAAPVTPAGTAPVAPAGATPAAPAGAAPVSPAGAAPGAPASSAAAPATAGGSNADAGTAQPQPTADSPAAVVQARSVLSAVDSLLADAPE
;
A
#
# COMPACT_ATOMS: atom_id res chain seq x y z
N MET A 1 28.62 22.59 -46.84
CA MET A 1 27.83 21.78 -47.80
C MET A 1 28.74 20.65 -48.27
N PRO A 2 28.31 19.38 -48.23
CA PRO A 2 27.06 18.93 -48.84
C PRO A 2 26.05 18.26 -47.88
N ALA A 3 24.92 17.93 -48.48
CA ALA A 3 23.58 17.66 -47.95
C ALA A 3 23.33 16.16 -47.59
N PRO A 4 22.11 15.76 -47.16
CA PRO A 4 21.83 14.58 -46.35
C PRO A 4 21.68 13.29 -47.17
N GLN A 5 22.15 12.16 -46.63
CA GLN A 5 21.98 10.82 -47.23
C GLN A 5 21.03 9.90 -46.45
N ALA A 6 20.11 10.45 -45.64
CA ALA A 6 19.14 9.66 -44.88
C ALA A 6 17.70 9.67 -45.44
N MET A 7 17.50 10.12 -46.68
CA MET A 7 16.21 10.02 -47.37
C MET A 7 16.41 9.70 -48.86
N ALA A 8 16.67 8.44 -49.18
CA ALA A 8 16.39 7.86 -50.50
C ALA A 8 16.74 6.35 -50.51
N ALA A 9 15.86 5.52 -49.97
CA ALA A 9 15.74 4.11 -50.35
C ALA A 9 14.38 3.56 -49.89
N VAL A 10 13.30 4.10 -50.44
CA VAL A 10 12.00 3.40 -50.48
C VAL A 10 11.49 3.50 -51.90
N ALA A 11 11.92 2.57 -52.74
CA ALA A 11 11.30 2.28 -54.01
C ALA A 11 11.65 0.84 -54.45
N ALA A 12 10.93 -0.13 -53.90
CA ALA A 12 10.46 -1.35 -54.60
C ALA A 12 9.80 -2.31 -53.59
N GLY A 13 8.47 -2.51 -53.73
CA GLY A 13 7.74 -3.66 -53.18
C GLY A 13 7.32 -3.57 -51.71
N ASP A 14 6.06 -3.92 -51.45
CA ASP A 14 5.38 -4.11 -50.17
C ASP A 14 4.97 -2.85 -49.38
N GLY A 15 3.68 -2.80 -49.02
CA GLY A 15 3.17 -1.89 -47.99
C GLY A 15 3.92 -2.11 -46.67
N PRO A 16 3.72 -1.24 -45.65
CA PRO A 16 4.46 -1.37 -44.39
C PRO A 16 4.30 -2.80 -43.86
N ALA A 17 5.41 -3.55 -43.80
CA ALA A 17 5.41 -4.91 -43.30
C ALA A 17 4.72 -4.94 -41.94
N ILE A 18 3.70 -5.79 -41.78
CA ILE A 18 3.04 -5.99 -40.49
C ILE A 18 4.12 -6.45 -39.52
N ALA A 19 4.40 -5.65 -38.50
CA ALA A 19 5.40 -5.96 -37.49
C ALA A 19 5.08 -7.31 -36.85
N ALA A 20 6.08 -8.19 -36.72
CA ALA A 20 5.86 -9.50 -36.16
C ALA A 20 5.40 -9.38 -34.68
N PRO A 21 4.60 -10.32 -34.16
CA PRO A 21 4.08 -10.24 -32.79
C PRO A 21 5.13 -9.94 -31.71
N TYR A 22 6.32 -10.56 -31.80
CA TYR A 22 7.41 -10.33 -30.86
C TYR A 22 8.00 -8.90 -30.93
N GLU A 23 7.99 -8.24 -32.10
CA GLU A 23 8.51 -6.88 -32.30
C GLU A 23 7.59 -5.84 -31.67
N LEU A 24 6.27 -6.08 -31.76
CA LEU A 24 5.27 -5.27 -31.09
C LEU A 24 5.42 -5.34 -29.57
N ILE A 25 5.67 -6.53 -29.02
CA ILE A 25 5.93 -6.69 -27.58
C ILE A 25 7.23 -6.06 -27.14
N ARG A 26 8.30 -6.15 -27.95
CA ARG A 26 9.53 -5.42 -27.67
C ARG A 26 9.31 -3.91 -27.61
N THR A 27 8.45 -3.38 -28.49
CA THR A 27 8.05 -1.97 -28.47
C THR A 27 7.27 -1.63 -27.19
N LEU A 28 6.37 -2.51 -26.78
CA LEU A 28 5.62 -2.36 -25.53
C LEU A 28 6.54 -2.34 -24.31
N GLN A 29 7.53 -3.23 -24.26
CA GLN A 29 8.52 -3.29 -23.18
C GLN A 29 9.34 -1.99 -23.11
N GLY A 30 9.75 -1.42 -24.24
CA GLY A 30 10.42 -0.11 -24.27
C GLY A 30 9.56 1.00 -23.65
N ILE A 31 8.26 1.04 -23.99
CA ILE A 31 7.31 1.98 -23.36
C ILE A 31 7.19 1.71 -21.86
N GLN A 32 7.14 0.45 -21.42
CA GLN A 32 7.07 0.10 -20.01
C GLN A 32 8.32 0.52 -19.22
N ASP A 33 9.50 0.41 -19.83
CA ASP A 33 10.75 0.87 -19.22
C ASP A 33 10.75 2.41 -19.06
N ASP A 34 10.23 3.15 -20.05
CA ASP A 34 10.03 4.60 -19.93
C ASP A 34 9.03 4.96 -18.81
N ILE A 35 8.00 4.14 -18.59
CA ILE A 35 7.06 4.30 -17.47
C ILE A 35 7.79 4.11 -16.13
N ALA A 36 8.64 3.09 -16.02
CA ALA A 36 9.47 2.85 -14.83
C ALA A 36 10.46 4.02 -14.59
N ALA A 37 10.90 4.69 -15.66
CA ALA A 37 11.72 5.90 -15.60
C ALA A 37 10.93 7.19 -15.32
N GLY A 38 9.60 7.15 -15.36
CA GLY A 38 8.71 8.26 -14.98
C GLY A 38 7.95 8.96 -16.12
N SER A 39 7.92 8.38 -17.33
CA SER A 39 7.24 8.98 -18.47
C SER A 39 5.71 8.80 -18.40
N VAL A 40 5.00 9.88 -18.09
CA VAL A 40 3.53 9.93 -18.16
C VAL A 40 3.03 9.80 -19.60
N ALA A 41 3.78 10.33 -20.57
CA ALA A 41 3.47 10.16 -21.99
C ALA A 41 3.52 8.69 -22.42
N ALA A 42 4.52 7.93 -21.93
CA ALA A 42 4.63 6.50 -22.16
C ALA A 42 3.44 5.72 -21.55
N LEU A 43 2.98 6.11 -20.36
CA LEU A 43 1.78 5.50 -19.75
C LEU A 43 0.53 5.64 -20.62
N ASN A 44 0.36 6.81 -21.26
CA ASN A 44 -0.75 7.02 -22.21
C ASN A 44 -0.54 6.25 -23.52
N ALA A 45 0.69 6.25 -24.05
CA ALA A 45 1.05 5.51 -25.26
C ALA A 45 0.87 3.99 -25.10
N GLN A 46 1.11 3.44 -23.90
CA GLN A 46 0.95 2.02 -23.60
C GLN A 46 -0.46 1.52 -23.94
N ARG A 47 -1.51 2.26 -23.54
CA ARG A 47 -2.91 1.84 -23.80
C ARG A 47 -3.23 1.77 -25.29
N VAL A 48 -2.76 2.76 -26.03
CA VAL A 48 -2.91 2.82 -27.49
C VAL A 48 -2.18 1.65 -28.14
N LEU A 49 -0.95 1.36 -27.69
CA LEU A 49 -0.17 0.25 -28.21
C LEU A 49 -0.81 -1.11 -27.87
N LEU A 50 -1.29 -1.33 -26.66
CA LEU A 50 -2.00 -2.56 -26.28
C LEU A 50 -3.20 -2.82 -27.21
N SER A 51 -3.99 -1.79 -27.49
CA SER A 51 -5.15 -1.89 -28.40
C SER A 51 -4.74 -2.18 -29.85
N ARG A 52 -3.57 -1.69 -30.28
CA ARG A 52 -3.01 -2.03 -31.59
C ARG A 52 -2.56 -3.49 -31.60
N ILE A 53 -1.82 -3.92 -30.58
CA ILE A 53 -1.32 -5.29 -30.44
C ILE A 53 -2.47 -6.29 -30.50
N ASP A 54 -3.59 -6.03 -29.83
CA ASP A 54 -4.79 -6.86 -29.90
C ASP A 54 -5.24 -7.11 -31.36
N ARG A 55 -5.34 -6.05 -32.16
CA ARG A 55 -5.76 -6.16 -33.56
C ARG A 55 -4.75 -6.93 -34.41
N GLU A 56 -3.46 -6.60 -34.26
CA GLU A 56 -2.39 -7.26 -35.03
C GLU A 56 -2.27 -8.74 -34.66
N PHE A 57 -2.44 -9.10 -33.39
CA PHE A 57 -2.43 -10.50 -32.94
C PHE A 57 -3.61 -11.28 -33.52
N LEU A 58 -4.82 -10.72 -33.52
CA LEU A 58 -5.97 -11.39 -34.14
C LEU A 58 -5.85 -11.55 -35.66
N ALA A 59 -5.18 -10.60 -36.32
CA ALA A 59 -4.94 -10.60 -37.75
C ALA A 59 -3.73 -11.46 -38.19
N ALA A 60 -2.83 -11.80 -37.27
CA ALA A 60 -1.64 -12.59 -37.57
C ALA A 60 -2.02 -13.96 -38.17
N PRO A 61 -1.31 -14.43 -39.21
CA PRO A 61 -1.57 -15.73 -39.81
C PRO A 61 -1.29 -16.85 -38.79
N PRO A 62 -2.06 -17.97 -38.80
CA PRO A 62 -1.88 -19.07 -37.84
C PRO A 62 -0.44 -19.59 -37.74
N ASP A 63 0.28 -19.64 -38.86
CA ASP A 63 1.67 -20.10 -38.92
C ASP A 63 2.65 -19.20 -38.16
N ALA A 64 2.33 -17.92 -37.94
CA ALA A 64 3.17 -17.02 -37.16
C ALA A 64 3.33 -17.51 -35.71
N TRP A 65 2.32 -18.20 -35.18
CA TRP A 65 2.30 -18.69 -33.79
C TRP A 65 3.10 -19.98 -33.58
N LYS A 66 3.51 -20.67 -34.65
CA LYS A 66 4.45 -21.80 -34.58
C LYS A 66 5.87 -21.36 -34.24
N GLU A 67 6.15 -20.06 -34.35
CA GLU A 67 7.43 -19.51 -33.95
C GLU A 67 7.44 -19.18 -32.45
N ALA A 68 8.38 -19.78 -31.70
CA ALA A 68 8.42 -19.66 -30.24
C ALA A 68 8.47 -18.20 -29.75
N ARG A 69 9.17 -17.29 -30.44
CA ARG A 69 9.21 -15.86 -30.03
C ARG A 69 7.85 -15.18 -30.14
N ASN A 70 7.03 -15.54 -31.12
CA ASN A 70 5.66 -15.03 -31.27
C ASN A 70 4.73 -15.68 -30.25
N ALA A 71 4.88 -16.98 -29.98
CA ALA A 71 4.13 -17.64 -28.92
C ALA A 71 4.41 -17.03 -27.54
N ASN A 72 5.69 -16.75 -27.22
CA ASN A 72 6.08 -16.04 -26.00
C ASN A 72 5.49 -14.61 -25.93
N ALA A 73 5.31 -13.95 -27.09
CA ALA A 73 4.70 -12.64 -27.17
C ALA A 73 3.25 -12.64 -26.67
N LEU A 74 2.50 -13.74 -26.81
CA LEU A 74 1.15 -13.87 -26.23
C LEU A 74 1.17 -13.82 -24.71
N VAL A 75 2.05 -14.59 -24.07
CA VAL A 75 2.19 -14.59 -22.61
C VAL A 75 2.64 -13.22 -22.12
N ALA A 76 3.65 -12.63 -22.76
CA ALA A 76 4.13 -11.30 -22.42
C ALA A 76 3.04 -10.24 -22.53
N PHE A 77 2.23 -10.31 -23.60
CA PHE A 77 1.12 -9.40 -23.85
C PHE A 77 0.06 -9.49 -22.74
N ILE A 78 -0.42 -10.70 -22.47
CA ILE A 78 -1.46 -10.95 -21.47
C ILE A 78 -1.00 -10.52 -20.07
N LEU A 79 0.21 -10.90 -19.66
CA LEU A 79 0.75 -10.51 -18.36
C LEU A 79 1.11 -9.03 -18.25
N SER A 80 1.19 -8.31 -19.39
CA SER A 80 1.39 -6.86 -19.46
C SER A 80 0.10 -6.04 -19.46
N GLY A 81 -1.06 -6.69 -19.27
CA GLY A 81 -2.37 -6.03 -19.29
C GLY A 81 -3.05 -6.00 -20.66
N GLY A 82 -2.59 -6.84 -21.60
CA GLY A 82 -3.29 -7.10 -22.86
C GLY A 82 -4.62 -7.82 -22.65
N SER A 83 -5.51 -7.76 -23.64
CA SER A 83 -6.86 -8.34 -23.51
C SER A 83 -6.82 -9.87 -23.47
N PRO A 84 -7.38 -10.52 -22.42
CA PRO A 84 -7.49 -11.99 -22.37
C PRO A 84 -8.37 -12.56 -23.48
N VAL A 85 -9.29 -11.75 -24.02
CA VAL A 85 -10.16 -12.13 -25.15
C VAL A 85 -9.34 -12.48 -26.38
N THR A 86 -8.21 -11.79 -26.61
CA THR A 86 -7.34 -12.04 -27.76
C THR A 86 -6.78 -13.45 -27.73
N LEU A 87 -6.18 -13.85 -26.61
CA LEU A 87 -5.64 -15.20 -26.45
C LEU A 87 -6.75 -16.27 -26.51
N ARG A 88 -7.88 -16.04 -25.84
CA ARG A 88 -9.04 -16.96 -25.91
C ARG A 88 -9.54 -17.15 -27.34
N THR A 89 -9.68 -16.07 -28.10
CA THR A 89 -10.13 -16.13 -29.50
C THR A 89 -9.16 -16.94 -30.37
N LEU A 90 -7.84 -16.80 -30.16
CA LEU A 90 -6.86 -17.59 -30.89
C LEU A 90 -6.98 -19.08 -30.55
N LEU A 91 -7.15 -19.42 -29.27
CA LEU A 91 -7.36 -20.81 -28.82
C LEU A 91 -8.67 -21.41 -29.35
N ASP A 92 -9.77 -20.64 -29.34
CA ASP A 92 -11.08 -21.07 -29.86
C ASP A 92 -11.05 -21.33 -31.38
N ARG A 93 -10.15 -20.63 -32.10
CA ARG A 93 -9.87 -20.87 -33.54
C ARG A 93 -9.01 -22.12 -33.79
N GLY A 94 -8.60 -22.83 -32.74
CA GLY A 94 -7.71 -24.00 -32.86
C GLY A 94 -6.27 -23.63 -33.21
N ILE A 95 -5.83 -22.40 -32.93
CA ILE A 95 -4.42 -22.03 -33.08
C ILE A 95 -3.66 -22.64 -31.91
N GLU A 96 -2.56 -23.32 -32.22
CA GLU A 96 -1.66 -23.95 -31.24
C GLU A 96 -0.31 -23.21 -31.26
N PRO A 97 -0.12 -22.18 -30.40
CA PRO A 97 1.15 -21.49 -30.31
C PRO A 97 2.26 -22.42 -29.80
N ALA A 98 3.49 -22.25 -30.31
CA ALA A 98 4.65 -23.04 -29.91
C ALA A 98 5.20 -22.63 -28.53
N ILE A 99 4.41 -22.90 -27.49
CA ILE A 99 4.71 -22.63 -26.08
C ILE A 99 4.01 -23.68 -25.21
N ASP A 100 4.50 -23.87 -23.98
CA ASP A 100 3.87 -24.73 -23.00
C ASP A 100 2.39 -24.36 -22.74
N ASP A 101 1.49 -25.33 -22.82
CA ASP A 101 0.04 -25.11 -22.71
C ASP A 101 -0.37 -24.69 -21.29
N ASN A 102 0.30 -25.19 -20.24
CA ASN A 102 0.04 -24.75 -18.87
C ASN A 102 0.43 -23.29 -18.68
N LEU A 103 1.56 -22.87 -19.26
CA LEU A 103 1.99 -21.48 -19.24
C LEU A 103 0.97 -20.57 -19.95
N LEU A 104 0.51 -20.98 -21.12
CA LEU A 104 -0.43 -20.21 -21.93
C LEU A 104 -1.80 -20.08 -21.24
N ARG A 105 -2.39 -21.21 -20.83
CA ARG A 105 -3.69 -21.26 -20.16
C ARG A 105 -3.65 -20.68 -18.75
N GLY A 106 -2.56 -20.88 -18.03
CA GLY A 106 -2.32 -20.31 -16.72
C GLY A 106 -2.24 -18.78 -16.78
N SER A 107 -1.54 -18.24 -17.77
CA SER A 107 -1.47 -16.79 -18.01
C SER A 107 -2.83 -16.20 -18.38
N LEU A 108 -3.61 -16.90 -19.22
CA LEU A 108 -4.99 -16.52 -19.53
C LEU A 108 -5.87 -16.50 -18.27
N ALA A 109 -5.86 -17.59 -17.49
CA ALA A 109 -6.64 -17.69 -16.27
C ALA A 109 -6.26 -16.61 -15.25
N TYR A 110 -4.96 -16.30 -15.12
CA TYR A 110 -4.49 -15.21 -14.26
C TYR A 110 -5.04 -13.86 -14.71
N ALA A 111 -4.96 -13.54 -16.00
CA ALA A 111 -5.48 -12.27 -16.53
C ALA A 111 -7.01 -12.16 -16.45
N GLU A 112 -7.73 -13.27 -16.40
CA GLU A 112 -9.18 -13.33 -16.18
C GLU A 112 -9.58 -13.33 -14.69
N GLY A 113 -8.62 -13.23 -13.77
CA GLY A 113 -8.88 -13.28 -12.33
C GLY A 113 -9.30 -14.65 -11.80
N ARG A 114 -9.13 -15.72 -12.59
CA ARG A 114 -9.46 -17.11 -12.23
C ARG A 114 -8.30 -17.74 -11.47
N GLU A 115 -7.98 -17.21 -10.29
CA GLU A 115 -6.81 -17.61 -9.50
C GLU A 115 -6.77 -19.10 -9.16
N SER A 116 -7.92 -19.70 -8.86
CA SER A 116 -8.04 -21.15 -8.56
C SER A 116 -7.66 -22.06 -9.73
N VAL A 117 -7.75 -21.54 -10.96
CA VAL A 117 -7.32 -22.23 -12.18
C VAL A 117 -5.89 -21.86 -12.54
N ALA A 118 -5.50 -20.60 -12.37
CA ALA A 118 -4.17 -20.11 -12.71
C ALA A 118 -3.07 -20.70 -11.82
N GLU A 119 -3.32 -20.81 -10.52
CA GLU A 119 -2.33 -21.30 -9.54
C GLU A 119 -1.81 -22.71 -9.88
N PRO A 120 -2.64 -23.75 -10.05
CA PRO A 120 -2.14 -25.10 -10.33
C PRO A 120 -1.43 -25.19 -11.69
N LEU A 121 -1.78 -24.36 -12.67
CA LEU A 121 -1.14 -24.34 -13.99
C LEU A 121 0.23 -23.65 -13.96
N LEU A 122 0.36 -22.58 -13.18
CA LEU A 122 1.58 -21.78 -13.16
C LEU A 122 2.57 -22.22 -12.07
N ARG A 123 2.12 -22.82 -10.97
CA ARG A 123 2.97 -23.00 -9.75
C ARG A 123 4.26 -23.78 -9.95
N ASP A 124 4.28 -24.73 -10.90
CA ASP A 124 5.39 -25.67 -11.13
C ASP A 124 6.30 -25.21 -12.29
N ILE A 125 5.98 -24.09 -12.93
CA ILE A 125 6.80 -23.49 -13.98
C ILE A 125 7.97 -22.75 -13.33
N ASP A 126 9.21 -23.11 -13.66
CA ASP A 126 10.39 -22.35 -13.22
C ASP A 126 10.58 -21.09 -14.08
N PRO A 127 10.42 -19.87 -13.54
CA PRO A 127 10.61 -18.65 -14.31
C PRO A 127 12.04 -18.45 -14.82
N ARG A 128 13.04 -19.06 -14.18
CA ARG A 128 14.46 -18.97 -14.59
C ARG A 128 14.76 -19.81 -15.83
N ALA A 129 13.98 -20.85 -16.07
CA ALA A 129 14.09 -21.69 -17.26
C ALA A 129 13.39 -21.07 -18.48
N LEU A 130 12.56 -20.03 -18.28
CA LEU A 130 11.85 -19.36 -19.35
C LEU A 130 12.75 -18.37 -20.11
N PRO A 131 12.42 -18.06 -21.38
CA PRO A 131 13.07 -16.99 -22.12
C PRO A 131 13.02 -15.66 -21.37
N ALA A 132 14.09 -14.87 -21.49
CA ALA A 132 14.22 -13.57 -20.83
C ALA A 132 13.06 -12.61 -21.15
N SER A 133 12.38 -12.78 -22.29
CA SER A 133 11.23 -11.99 -22.69
C SER A 133 10.00 -12.15 -21.79
N ILE A 134 9.90 -13.24 -21.02
CA ILE A 134 8.70 -13.57 -20.21
C ILE A 134 8.99 -14.00 -18.77
N GLY A 135 10.19 -14.50 -18.46
CA GLY A 135 10.50 -15.08 -17.15
C GLY A 135 10.18 -14.16 -15.97
N GLY A 136 10.57 -12.88 -16.05
CA GLY A 136 10.26 -11.90 -15.00
C GLY A 136 8.76 -11.63 -14.82
N GLN A 137 7.99 -11.59 -15.91
CA GLN A 137 6.55 -11.38 -15.87
C GLN A 137 5.81 -12.58 -15.26
N VAL A 138 6.25 -13.79 -15.60
CA VAL A 138 5.70 -15.04 -15.03
C VAL A 138 6.00 -15.11 -13.53
N ALA A 139 7.22 -14.76 -13.11
CA ALA A 139 7.57 -14.69 -11.69
C ALA A 139 6.67 -13.70 -10.92
N LEU A 140 6.35 -12.55 -11.50
CA LEU A 140 5.41 -11.59 -10.91
C LEU A 140 3.98 -12.13 -10.79
N ALA A 141 3.49 -12.87 -11.79
CA ALA A 141 2.17 -13.48 -11.78
C ALA A 141 2.09 -14.56 -10.69
N GLN A 142 3.08 -15.45 -10.62
CA GLN A 142 3.18 -16.47 -9.56
C GLN A 142 3.28 -15.84 -8.16
N ALA A 143 4.04 -14.74 -8.01
CA ALA A 143 4.17 -14.03 -6.75
C ALA A 143 2.82 -13.49 -6.27
N ALA A 144 2.02 -12.94 -7.19
CA ALA A 144 0.67 -12.46 -6.89
C ALA A 144 -0.25 -13.60 -6.44
N LEU A 145 -0.22 -14.75 -7.13
CA LEU A 145 -1.01 -15.94 -6.78
C LEU A 145 -0.62 -16.56 -5.43
N SER A 146 0.62 -16.33 -4.98
CA SER A 146 1.15 -16.89 -3.72
C SER A 146 1.01 -15.94 -2.53
N ALA A 147 0.76 -14.64 -2.76
CA ALA A 147 0.93 -13.56 -1.76
C ALA A 147 0.15 -13.76 -0.46
N ALA A 148 -1.08 -14.30 -0.54
CA ALA A 148 -1.92 -14.53 0.62
C ALA A 148 -1.60 -15.84 1.37
N LYS A 149 -0.94 -16.80 0.71
CA LYS A 149 -0.78 -18.17 1.21
C LYS A 149 0.63 -18.44 1.72
N ASP A 150 1.63 -17.87 1.06
CA ASP A 150 3.03 -18.17 1.32
C ASP A 150 3.92 -16.93 1.07
N PRO A 151 4.11 -16.08 2.11
CA PRO A 151 4.95 -14.89 2.00
C PRO A 151 6.40 -15.20 1.61
N ALA A 152 6.97 -16.33 2.05
CA ALA A 152 8.35 -16.71 1.76
C ALA A 152 8.52 -17.07 0.28
N LYS A 153 7.60 -17.86 -0.27
CA LYS A 153 7.56 -18.16 -1.72
C LYS A 153 7.32 -16.89 -2.53
N THR A 154 6.41 -16.01 -2.09
CA THR A 154 6.20 -14.72 -2.76
C THR A 154 7.46 -13.87 -2.79
N ILE A 155 8.19 -13.75 -1.68
CA ILE A 155 9.48 -13.05 -1.64
C ILE A 155 10.47 -13.66 -2.65
N ALA A 156 10.63 -14.99 -2.65
CA ALA A 156 11.55 -15.67 -3.58
C ALA A 156 11.19 -15.46 -5.06
N LEU A 157 9.90 -15.40 -5.38
CA LEU A 157 9.41 -15.12 -6.73
C LEU A 157 9.64 -13.65 -7.13
N LEU A 158 9.45 -12.71 -6.21
CA LEU A 158 9.75 -11.29 -6.45
C LEU A 158 11.26 -11.06 -6.63
N ASP A 159 12.11 -11.71 -5.83
CA ASP A 159 13.57 -11.74 -6.05
C ASP A 159 13.91 -12.28 -7.44
N THR A 160 13.25 -13.36 -7.85
CA THR A 160 13.43 -13.93 -9.20
C THR A 160 13.06 -12.92 -10.28
N GLY A 161 11.93 -12.24 -10.16
CA GLY A 161 11.51 -11.19 -11.10
C GLY A 161 12.52 -10.04 -11.20
N ARG A 162 13.05 -9.58 -10.05
CA ARG A 162 14.09 -8.53 -9.98
C ARG A 162 15.36 -8.93 -10.72
N LEU A 163 15.81 -10.17 -10.53
CA LEU A 163 17.03 -10.69 -11.14
C LEU A 163 16.88 -10.96 -12.65
N LEU A 164 15.69 -11.37 -13.09
CA LEU A 164 15.44 -11.70 -14.50
C LEU A 164 15.17 -10.46 -15.37
N ALA A 165 14.69 -9.36 -14.80
CA ALA A 165 14.29 -8.17 -15.57
C ALA A 165 14.78 -6.85 -14.95
N PRO A 166 16.10 -6.69 -14.67
CA PRO A 166 16.63 -5.50 -14.03
C PRO A 166 16.46 -4.26 -14.93
N GLY A 167 16.02 -3.16 -14.34
CA GLY A 167 15.81 -1.86 -14.98
C GLY A 167 14.47 -1.69 -15.64
N THR A 168 13.66 -2.74 -15.63
CA THR A 168 12.36 -2.73 -16.27
C THR A 168 11.26 -2.43 -15.28
N LEU A 169 10.05 -2.23 -15.79
CA LEU A 169 8.85 -2.13 -14.97
C LEU A 169 8.58 -3.38 -14.12
N VAL A 170 9.13 -4.54 -14.51
CA VAL A 170 9.02 -5.79 -13.73
C VAL A 170 9.83 -5.69 -12.43
N GLU A 171 11.09 -5.23 -12.49
CA GLU A 171 11.89 -5.02 -11.27
C GLU A 171 11.23 -3.97 -10.37
N GLU A 172 10.72 -2.88 -10.96
CA GLU A 172 10.04 -1.80 -10.24
C GLU A 172 8.81 -2.31 -9.47
N ALA A 173 7.97 -3.10 -10.14
CA ALA A 173 6.80 -3.72 -9.52
C ALA A 173 7.17 -4.74 -8.45
N ALA A 174 8.23 -5.52 -8.69
CA ALA A 174 8.72 -6.50 -7.72
C ALA A 174 9.22 -5.81 -6.45
N LEU A 175 10.06 -4.79 -6.57
CA LEU A 175 10.56 -3.98 -5.45
C LEU A 175 9.42 -3.40 -4.61
N ARG A 176 8.46 -2.71 -5.23
CA ARG A 176 7.35 -2.08 -4.49
C ARG A 176 6.53 -3.09 -3.69
N ARG A 177 6.32 -4.29 -4.24
CA ARG A 177 5.57 -5.37 -3.57
C ARG A 177 6.40 -5.98 -2.45
N GLU A 178 7.65 -6.32 -2.75
CA GLU A 178 8.53 -7.04 -1.83
C GLU A 178 8.86 -6.21 -0.59
N ILE A 179 9.15 -4.91 -0.75
CA ILE A 179 9.42 -3.98 0.36
C ILE A 179 8.30 -4.01 1.41
N LEU A 180 7.05 -4.11 0.97
CA LEU A 180 5.89 -4.13 1.86
C LEU A 180 5.65 -5.49 2.53
N ILE A 181 6.15 -6.58 1.93
CA ILE A 181 6.05 -7.91 2.53
C ILE A 181 7.17 -8.08 3.55
N VAL A 182 8.40 -7.69 3.23
CA VAL A 182 9.53 -7.79 4.16
C VAL A 182 9.39 -6.85 5.36
N SER A 183 8.71 -5.70 5.19
CA SER A 183 8.38 -4.81 6.31
C SER A 183 7.44 -5.45 7.31
N GLN A 184 6.44 -6.21 6.84
CA GLN A 184 5.51 -6.97 7.68
C GLN A 184 6.20 -8.16 8.35
N ALA A 185 7.14 -8.79 7.67
CA ALA A 185 7.94 -9.89 8.21
C ALA A 185 9.02 -9.44 9.22
N GLY A 186 9.26 -8.12 9.35
CA GLY A 186 10.29 -7.58 10.24
C GLY A 186 11.74 -7.78 9.76
N ASP A 187 11.94 -8.16 8.50
CA ASP A 187 13.29 -8.30 7.92
C ASP A 187 13.87 -6.93 7.56
N ASN A 188 14.41 -6.27 8.58
CA ASN A 188 14.95 -4.91 8.49
C ASN A 188 16.14 -4.81 7.52
N THR A 189 16.97 -5.85 7.44
CA THR A 189 18.16 -5.85 6.57
C THR A 189 17.73 -5.88 5.11
N LYS A 190 16.81 -6.79 4.76
CA LYS A 190 16.30 -6.88 3.40
C LYS A 190 15.46 -5.66 3.04
N PHE A 191 14.64 -5.16 3.97
CA PHE A 191 13.89 -3.92 3.81
C PHE A 191 14.80 -2.74 3.42
N GLU A 192 15.88 -2.51 4.17
CA GLU A 192 16.80 -1.40 3.92
C GLU A 192 17.46 -1.52 2.53
N MET A 193 17.93 -2.72 2.18
CA MET A 193 18.52 -3.01 0.87
C MET A 193 17.55 -2.73 -0.28
N LEU A 194 16.32 -3.25 -0.20
CA LEU A 194 15.31 -3.07 -1.24
C LEU A 194 14.84 -1.61 -1.33
N ALA A 195 14.62 -0.94 -0.20
CA ALA A 195 14.23 0.46 -0.17
C ALA A 195 15.28 1.36 -0.84
N ARG A 196 16.57 1.14 -0.54
CA ARG A 196 17.68 1.85 -1.19
C ARG A 196 17.68 1.61 -2.69
N GLN A 197 17.58 0.35 -3.12
CA GLN A 197 17.56 0.01 -4.55
C GLN A 197 16.40 0.68 -5.28
N TYR A 198 15.19 0.67 -4.70
CA TYR A 198 14.02 1.33 -5.29
C TYR A 198 14.21 2.85 -5.40
N LEU A 199 14.64 3.51 -4.32
CA LEU A 199 14.78 4.96 -4.29
C LEU A 199 15.91 5.45 -5.20
N GLN A 200 16.97 4.66 -5.38
CA GLN A 200 18.03 4.96 -6.35
C GLN A 200 17.56 4.86 -7.80
N ARG A 201 16.83 3.79 -8.15
CA ARG A 201 16.54 3.46 -9.56
C ARG A 201 15.19 3.98 -10.05
N PHE A 202 14.18 3.97 -9.18
CA PHE A 202 12.77 4.14 -9.54
C PHE A 202 12.08 5.27 -8.77
N SER A 203 12.82 6.19 -8.13
CA SER A 203 12.23 7.36 -7.45
C SER A 203 11.37 8.26 -8.35
N ARG A 204 11.57 8.17 -9.67
CA ARG A 204 10.79 8.91 -10.68
C ARG A 204 9.69 8.08 -11.36
N SER A 205 9.59 6.79 -11.07
CA SER A 205 8.54 5.92 -11.60
C SER A 205 7.17 6.58 -11.47
N VAL A 206 6.29 6.40 -12.46
CA VAL A 206 4.91 6.90 -12.35
C VAL A 206 4.18 6.33 -11.12
N TYR A 207 4.64 5.18 -10.61
CA TYR A 207 4.09 4.51 -9.43
C TYR A 207 4.71 4.99 -8.11
N ALA A 208 5.75 5.82 -8.16
CA ALA A 208 6.52 6.21 -6.98
C ALA A 208 5.68 7.02 -5.97
N GLY A 209 4.70 7.80 -6.42
CA GLY A 209 3.80 8.55 -5.54
C GLY A 209 2.99 7.66 -4.61
N ASN A 210 2.21 6.72 -5.18
CA ASN A 210 1.45 5.75 -4.40
C ASN A 210 2.37 4.87 -3.53
N PHE A 211 3.53 4.47 -4.07
CA PHE A 211 4.49 3.70 -3.29
C PHE A 211 4.97 4.46 -2.05
N ARG A 212 5.32 5.76 -2.17
CA ARG A 212 5.79 6.56 -1.02
C ARG A 212 4.76 6.59 0.12
N GLN A 213 3.47 6.72 -0.19
CA GLN A 213 2.40 6.68 0.82
C GLN A 213 2.37 5.33 1.55
N ARG A 214 2.41 4.22 0.80
CA ARG A 214 2.42 2.86 1.37
C ARG A 214 3.71 2.56 2.15
N PHE A 215 4.84 3.06 1.66
CA PHE A 215 6.14 2.95 2.29
C PHE A 215 6.18 3.69 3.63
N ALA A 216 5.64 4.92 3.70
CA ALA A 216 5.51 5.69 4.93
C ALA A 216 4.64 4.95 5.96
N ALA A 217 3.49 4.42 5.53
CA ALA A 217 2.59 3.65 6.39
C ALA A 217 3.22 2.34 6.88
N ALA A 218 4.08 1.70 6.08
CA ALA A 218 4.82 0.51 6.50
C ALA A 218 5.89 0.87 7.55
N LEU A 219 6.68 1.92 7.30
CA LEU A 219 7.73 2.38 8.21
C LEU A 219 7.23 2.68 9.62
N THR A 220 6.04 3.26 9.72
CA THR A 220 5.49 3.68 11.01
C THR A 220 5.05 2.49 11.86
N ARG A 221 4.58 1.41 11.23
CA ARG A 221 4.21 0.16 11.92
C ARG A 221 5.43 -0.66 12.34
N MET A 222 6.56 -0.49 11.67
CA MET A 222 7.80 -1.18 12.04
C MET A 222 8.42 -0.54 13.28
N SER A 223 9.10 -1.34 14.10
CA SER A 223 10.00 -0.82 15.16
C SER A 223 11.28 -0.20 14.59
N TYR A 224 11.47 -0.25 13.27
CA TYR A 224 12.65 0.23 12.57
C TYR A 224 12.95 1.72 12.82
N ILE A 225 11.91 2.55 12.86
CA ILE A 225 12.09 4.00 13.09
C ILE A 225 12.29 4.36 14.56
N ASP A 226 12.05 3.44 15.49
CA ASP A 226 12.16 3.68 16.93
C ASP A 226 13.63 3.71 17.38
N ASN A 227 14.53 3.08 16.60
CA ASN A 227 15.96 3.07 16.86
C ASN A 227 16.66 4.22 16.12
N PRO A 228 17.34 5.16 16.83
CA PRO A 228 18.01 6.30 16.21
C PRO A 228 19.05 5.93 15.13
N ALA A 229 19.76 4.82 15.28
CA ALA A 229 20.75 4.36 14.30
C ALA A 229 20.09 3.80 13.02
N GLN A 230 18.88 3.23 13.13
CA GLN A 230 18.11 2.79 11.98
C GLN A 230 17.42 3.98 11.30
N PHE A 231 16.93 4.95 12.07
CA PHE A 231 16.43 6.22 11.54
C PHE A 231 17.53 6.97 10.76
N ALA A 232 18.76 7.03 11.27
CA ALA A 232 19.88 7.65 10.54
C ALA A 232 20.14 6.97 9.18
N ARG A 233 20.02 5.63 9.11
CA ARG A 233 20.14 4.90 7.83
C ARG A 233 18.98 5.16 6.89
N LEU A 234 17.76 5.28 7.42
CA LEU A 234 16.61 5.72 6.65
C LEU A 234 16.85 7.11 6.08
N ASP A 235 17.28 8.05 6.91
CA ASP A 235 17.58 9.44 6.55
C ASP A 235 18.56 9.52 5.38
N GLU A 236 19.68 8.78 5.44
CA GLU A 236 20.63 8.67 4.32
C GLU A 236 20.00 8.10 3.04
N THR A 237 19.05 7.18 3.19
CA THR A 237 18.34 6.61 2.04
C THR A 237 17.32 7.60 1.45
N LEU A 238 16.64 8.38 2.29
CA LEU A 238 15.65 9.37 1.85
C LEU A 238 16.28 10.57 1.15
N LYS A 239 17.56 10.87 1.39
CA LYS A 239 18.33 11.89 0.65
C LYS A 239 18.45 11.60 -0.85
N LEU A 240 18.14 10.38 -1.30
CA LEU A 240 18.07 10.02 -2.72
C LEU A 240 16.83 10.61 -3.42
N LEU A 241 15.83 11.03 -2.66
CA LEU A 241 14.63 11.68 -3.18
C LEU A 241 14.88 13.15 -3.50
N ARG A 242 14.02 13.72 -4.35
CA ARG A 242 13.94 15.17 -4.50
C ARG A 242 13.44 15.80 -3.20
N VAL A 243 13.94 16.98 -2.87
CA VAL A 243 13.64 17.73 -1.64
C VAL A 243 12.14 17.73 -1.29
N ASN A 244 11.26 18.02 -2.24
CA ASN A 244 9.81 18.03 -1.99
C ASN A 244 9.26 16.66 -1.57
N ALA A 245 9.66 15.59 -2.28
CA ALA A 245 9.20 14.23 -1.97
C ALA A 245 9.82 13.69 -0.66
N GLN A 246 11.04 14.11 -0.36
CA GLN A 246 11.71 13.83 0.89
C GLN A 246 10.95 14.50 2.06
N ARG A 247 10.63 15.79 1.95
CA ARG A 247 9.88 16.55 2.96
C ARG A 247 8.49 15.96 3.22
N GLU A 248 7.75 15.64 2.15
CA GLU A 248 6.42 15.01 2.25
C GLU A 248 6.49 13.69 3.03
N LEU A 249 7.53 12.89 2.79
CA LEU A 249 7.72 11.62 3.48
C LEU A 249 8.07 11.81 4.96
N TYR A 250 8.95 12.77 5.29
CA TYR A 250 9.25 13.11 6.68
C TYR A 250 8.02 13.62 7.43
N LEU A 251 7.19 14.48 6.82
CA LEU A 251 5.93 14.94 7.42
C LEU A 251 4.97 13.76 7.69
N THR A 252 4.90 12.81 6.77
CA THR A 252 4.07 11.61 6.93
C THR A 252 4.58 10.72 8.07
N ILE A 253 5.89 10.51 8.15
CA ILE A 253 6.53 9.75 9.24
C ILE A 253 6.31 10.47 10.57
N ALA A 254 6.49 11.78 10.62
CA ALA A 254 6.31 12.60 11.81
C ALA A 254 4.88 12.50 12.35
N ARG A 255 3.87 12.74 11.51
CA ARG A 255 2.44 12.66 11.89
C ARG A 255 2.10 11.31 12.50
N ALA A 256 2.45 10.22 11.81
CA ALA A 256 2.16 8.87 12.26
C ALA A 256 2.98 8.48 13.51
N SER A 257 4.19 9.01 13.67
CA SER A 257 4.99 8.80 14.87
C SER A 257 4.40 9.53 16.08
N VAL A 258 3.81 10.71 15.89
CA VAL A 258 3.06 11.41 16.95
C VAL A 258 1.84 10.60 17.38
N SER A 259 1.02 10.12 16.44
CA SER A 259 -0.19 9.36 16.79
C SER A 259 0.11 8.05 17.52
N GLN A 260 1.24 7.40 17.20
CA GLN A 260 1.68 6.16 17.86
C GLN A 260 2.53 6.38 19.12
N GLY A 261 2.80 7.63 19.52
CA GLY A 261 3.64 7.94 20.68
C GLY A 261 5.13 7.61 20.52
N LYS A 262 5.60 7.50 19.27
CA LYS A 262 7.00 7.25 18.88
C LYS A 262 7.81 8.55 18.90
N THR A 263 7.96 9.12 20.09
CA THR A 263 8.50 10.47 20.30
C THR A 263 9.86 10.72 19.62
N PRO A 264 10.89 9.85 19.72
CA PRO A 264 12.18 10.11 19.06
C PRO A 264 12.07 10.22 17.54
N ALA A 265 11.30 9.31 16.91
CA ALA A 265 11.07 9.31 15.47
C ALA A 265 10.30 10.53 15.01
N ALA A 266 9.27 10.95 15.78
CA ALA A 266 8.49 12.14 15.49
C ALA A 266 9.34 13.41 15.52
N ILE A 267 10.21 13.56 16.52
CA ILE A 267 11.11 14.72 16.64
C ILE A 267 12.07 14.76 15.45
N LEU A 268 12.81 13.68 15.21
CA LEU A 268 13.81 13.62 14.14
C LEU A 268 13.18 13.84 12.74
N ALA A 269 12.05 13.20 12.45
CA ALA A 269 11.36 13.39 11.17
C ALA A 269 10.85 14.82 11.02
N SER A 270 10.33 15.44 12.07
CA SER A 270 9.88 16.84 12.02
C SER A 270 11.04 17.80 11.79
N GLU A 271 12.18 17.58 12.44
CA GLU A 271 13.40 18.37 12.24
C GLU A 271 13.89 18.29 10.79
N ARG A 272 13.92 17.08 10.20
CA ARG A 272 14.27 16.91 8.79
C ARG A 272 13.29 17.56 7.82
N ALA A 273 12.00 17.56 8.16
CA ALA A 273 11.01 18.29 7.37
C ALA A 273 11.26 19.81 7.41
N LEU A 274 11.63 20.35 8.58
CA LEU A 274 11.92 21.77 8.76
C LEU A 274 13.18 22.22 8.05
N ASP A 275 14.23 21.39 8.01
CA ASP A 275 15.48 21.66 7.28
C ASP A 275 15.23 22.02 5.80
N THR A 276 14.09 21.58 5.24
CA THR A 276 13.73 21.73 3.83
C THR A 276 12.42 22.49 3.60
N ALA A 277 11.72 22.91 4.66
CA ALA A 277 10.47 23.64 4.55
C ALA A 277 10.71 25.11 4.19
N ALA A 278 9.83 25.69 3.38
CA ALA A 278 9.89 27.13 3.12
C ALA A 278 9.30 27.89 4.32
N PRO A 279 9.90 29.02 4.76
CA PRO A 279 9.34 29.83 5.82
C PRO A 279 7.92 30.30 5.51
N GLY A 280 7.02 30.20 6.48
CA GLY A 280 5.59 30.52 6.38
C GLY A 280 4.76 29.54 5.54
N SER A 281 5.33 28.39 5.15
CA SER A 281 4.60 27.36 4.39
C SER A 281 3.73 26.47 5.28
N GLU A 282 2.73 25.83 4.67
CA GLU A 282 1.95 24.76 5.31
C GLU A 282 2.88 23.65 5.86
N ASP A 283 3.88 23.23 5.07
CA ASP A 283 4.80 22.17 5.47
C ASP A 283 5.62 22.55 6.73
N GLU A 284 6.04 23.81 6.85
CA GLU A 284 6.69 24.32 8.07
C GLU A 284 5.73 24.29 9.26
N ALA A 285 4.50 24.80 9.08
CA ALA A 285 3.49 24.81 10.14
C ALA A 285 3.19 23.40 10.65
N ARG A 286 3.02 22.43 9.75
CA ARG A 286 2.79 21.01 10.07
C ARG A 286 3.98 20.41 10.83
N ALA A 287 5.20 20.63 10.35
CA ALA A 287 6.39 20.11 11.02
C ALA A 287 6.58 20.71 12.42
N LEU A 288 6.26 22.00 12.62
CA LEU A 288 6.27 22.64 13.94
C LEU A 288 5.25 22.02 14.89
N VAL A 289 4.06 21.67 14.40
CA VAL A 289 3.03 20.98 15.18
C VAL A 289 3.52 19.60 15.62
N TYR A 290 4.03 18.79 14.69
CA TYR A 290 4.49 17.43 15.01
C TYR A 290 5.69 17.43 15.96
N ARG A 291 6.68 18.30 15.72
CA ARG A 291 7.84 18.47 16.62
C ARG A 291 7.37 18.90 18.00
N GLY A 292 6.44 19.86 18.05
CA GLY A 292 5.90 20.41 19.27
C GLY A 292 5.13 19.39 20.11
N ALA A 293 4.22 18.65 19.49
CA ALA A 293 3.46 17.58 20.12
C ALA A 293 4.37 16.48 20.69
N ALA A 294 5.42 16.11 19.95
CA ALA A 294 6.36 15.09 20.39
C ALA A 294 7.27 15.58 21.53
N LEU A 295 7.79 16.81 21.46
CA LEU A 295 8.65 17.39 22.50
C LEU A 295 7.89 17.64 23.81
N ALA A 296 6.62 18.04 23.73
CA ALA A 296 5.80 18.40 24.88
C ALA A 296 5.65 17.27 25.92
N VAL A 297 5.77 16.00 25.49
CA VAL A 297 5.65 14.82 26.35
C VAL A 297 7.00 14.30 26.87
N THR A 298 8.09 15.00 26.59
CA THR A 298 9.44 14.65 27.07
C THR A 298 9.82 15.46 28.31
N GLN A 299 10.61 14.84 29.20
CA GLN A 299 11.00 15.44 30.49
C GLN A 299 11.64 16.83 30.34
N ASP A 300 12.55 17.00 29.37
CA ASP A 300 13.30 18.25 29.15
C ASP A 300 12.88 19.02 27.89
N GLY A 301 11.77 18.61 27.26
CA GLY A 301 11.30 19.19 26.00
C GLY A 301 10.01 19.97 26.11
N LEU A 302 9.35 19.99 27.26
CA LEU A 302 8.04 20.61 27.45
C LEU A 302 7.96 22.04 26.90
N GLU A 303 8.82 22.94 27.39
CA GLU A 303 8.81 24.35 26.99
C GLU A 303 9.21 24.55 25.51
N ARG A 304 10.14 23.73 25.01
CA ARG A 304 10.50 23.73 23.58
C ARG A 304 9.33 23.24 22.71
N GLY A 305 8.58 22.27 23.20
CA GLY A 305 7.40 21.73 22.55
C GLY A 305 6.30 22.76 22.45
N ILE A 306 6.00 23.44 23.56
CA ILE A 306 5.01 24.52 23.61
C ILE A 306 5.41 25.68 22.70
N GLY A 307 6.68 26.11 22.75
CA GLY A 307 7.19 27.13 21.82
C GLY A 307 7.03 26.74 20.36
N SER A 308 7.27 25.47 20.00
CA SER A 308 7.04 24.96 18.64
C SER A 308 5.57 25.00 18.23
N LEU A 309 4.65 24.58 19.12
CA LEU A 309 3.21 24.62 18.87
C LEU A 309 2.69 26.06 18.74
N GLN A 310 3.25 27.01 19.49
CA GLN A 310 2.88 28.42 19.42
C GLN A 310 3.40 29.09 18.15
N ALA A 311 4.59 28.70 17.68
CA ALA A 311 5.20 29.23 16.47
C ALA A 311 4.50 28.76 15.19
N SER A 312 3.77 27.63 15.19
CA SER A 312 3.05 27.15 14.02
C SER A 312 1.85 28.06 13.68
N ASP A 313 1.76 28.50 12.43
CA ASP A 313 0.61 29.28 11.94
C ASP A 313 -0.62 28.39 11.75
N ALA A 314 -1.62 28.55 12.63
CA ALA A 314 -2.84 27.76 12.61
C ALA A 314 -3.68 27.96 11.34
N SER A 315 -3.56 29.11 10.66
CA SER A 315 -4.31 29.40 9.42
C SER A 315 -3.81 28.61 8.21
N LYS A 316 -2.61 28.04 8.31
CA LYS A 316 -1.95 27.24 7.27
C LYS A 316 -2.12 25.75 7.47
N LEU A 317 -2.69 25.31 8.59
CA LEU A 317 -2.82 23.90 8.92
C LEU A 317 -4.05 23.29 8.24
N PRO A 318 -3.93 22.06 7.70
CA PRO A 318 -5.07 21.21 7.43
C PRO A 318 -5.94 21.02 8.69
N PRO A 319 -7.26 20.78 8.56
CA PRO A 319 -8.17 20.63 9.69
C PRO A 319 -7.70 19.61 10.74
N GLU A 320 -7.19 18.46 10.28
CA GLU A 320 -6.69 17.40 11.15
C GLU A 320 -5.47 17.84 11.97
N ASP A 321 -4.53 18.56 11.34
CA ASP A 321 -3.31 19.02 12.00
C ASP A 321 -3.61 20.21 12.93
N ALA A 322 -4.63 21.02 12.62
CA ALA A 322 -5.14 22.05 13.51
C ALA A 322 -5.77 21.45 14.77
N ALA A 323 -6.54 20.36 14.63
CA ALA A 323 -7.09 19.62 15.76
C ALA A 323 -5.98 18.98 16.60
N LEU A 324 -4.99 18.35 15.96
CA LEU A 324 -3.82 17.78 16.63
C LEU A 324 -3.05 18.84 17.42
N ARG A 325 -2.83 20.03 16.85
CA ARG A 325 -2.19 21.15 17.53
C ARG A 325 -2.95 21.56 18.79
N ALA A 326 -4.27 21.71 18.70
CA ALA A 326 -5.11 22.09 19.83
C ALA A 326 -5.07 21.04 20.96
N ALA A 327 -5.09 19.75 20.60
CA ALA A 327 -4.96 18.66 21.56
C ALA A 327 -3.57 18.64 22.22
N ALA A 328 -2.51 18.83 21.43
CA ALA A 328 -1.14 18.88 21.92
C ALA A 328 -0.88 20.04 22.89
N ILE A 329 -1.45 21.23 22.62
CA ILE A 329 -1.37 22.38 23.53
C ILE A 329 -2.04 22.05 24.86
N GLN A 330 -3.26 21.50 24.85
CA GLN A 330 -3.97 21.12 26.07
C GLN A 330 -3.20 20.07 26.87
N ALA A 331 -2.67 19.04 26.21
CA ALA A 331 -1.84 18.02 26.85
C ALA A 331 -0.58 18.62 27.49
N ALA A 332 0.09 19.56 26.80
CA ALA A 332 1.28 20.22 27.30
C ALA A 332 0.98 21.08 28.55
N GLU A 333 -0.13 21.81 28.58
CA GLU A 333 -0.53 22.61 29.76
C GLU A 333 -0.88 21.72 30.97
N LEU A 334 -1.50 20.56 30.74
CA LEU A 334 -1.75 19.58 31.80
C LEU A 334 -0.45 19.05 32.40
N ILE A 335 0.53 18.71 31.56
CA ILE A 335 1.86 18.26 32.00
C ILE A 335 2.56 19.39 32.77
N ARG A 336 2.50 20.64 32.27
CA ARG A 336 3.08 21.80 32.95
C ARG A 336 2.49 21.99 34.34
N THR A 337 1.18 21.92 34.47
CA THR A 337 0.48 22.11 35.76
C THR A 337 0.80 20.96 36.73
N ALA A 338 0.93 19.74 36.24
CA ALA A 338 1.31 18.58 37.05
C ALA A 338 2.80 18.60 37.47
N ALA A 339 3.67 19.25 36.68
CA ALA A 339 5.10 19.37 36.95
C ALA A 339 5.46 20.51 37.94
N ILE A 340 4.51 21.38 38.30
CA ILE A 340 4.67 22.40 39.34
C ILE A 340 4.20 21.80 40.66
N PRO A 341 5.11 21.43 41.60
CA PRO A 341 4.69 20.93 42.89
C PRO A 341 4.36 22.12 43.80
N ASP A 342 3.12 22.61 43.74
CA ASP A 342 2.58 23.37 44.87
C ASP A 342 1.78 22.41 45.76
N GLY A 343 2.29 22.24 46.97
CA GLY A 343 1.81 21.29 47.96
C GLY A 343 0.31 21.40 48.22
N LYS A 344 -0.45 20.50 47.61
CA LYS A 344 -1.62 19.83 48.21
C LYS A 344 -1.95 18.64 47.33
N LEU A 345 -1.71 17.45 47.87
CA LEU A 345 -2.33 16.22 47.42
C LEU A 345 -3.85 16.43 47.48
N VAL A 346 -4.46 16.75 46.35
CA VAL A 346 -5.90 16.53 46.19
C VAL A 346 -6.06 15.03 46.04
N GLN A 347 -6.40 14.38 47.15
CA GLN A 347 -7.00 13.06 47.12
C GLN A 347 -8.26 13.19 46.26
N THR A 348 -8.22 12.64 45.04
CA THR A 348 -9.46 12.30 44.34
C THR A 348 -10.06 11.11 45.05
N THR A 349 -10.96 11.44 45.98
CA THR A 349 -11.99 10.54 46.50
C THR A 349 -12.58 9.76 45.33
N GLY A 350 -12.57 8.43 45.45
CA GLY A 350 -13.12 7.53 44.45
C GLY A 350 -14.56 7.90 44.10
N ALA A 351 -14.79 8.26 42.85
CA ALA A 351 -16.10 8.12 42.24
C ALA A 351 -16.15 6.72 41.64
N GLN A 352 -16.95 5.87 42.28
CA GLN A 352 -17.31 4.53 41.83
C GLN A 352 -17.66 4.52 40.34
N VAL A 353 -16.95 3.70 39.58
CA VAL A 353 -17.50 3.09 38.38
C VAL A 353 -18.38 1.95 38.90
N ALA A 354 -19.69 2.13 38.80
CA ALA A 354 -20.64 1.08 39.10
C ALA A 354 -20.40 -0.09 38.14
N ASP A 355 -20.29 -1.26 38.74
CA ASP A 355 -20.22 -2.57 38.11
C ASP A 355 -21.39 -2.80 37.16
N ALA A 356 -21.10 -3.25 35.95
CA ALA A 356 -22.03 -3.98 35.10
C ALA A 356 -21.26 -5.03 34.31
N ASN A 357 -20.61 -5.95 35.02
CA ASN A 357 -20.42 -7.30 34.52
C ASN A 357 -21.67 -8.12 34.89
N THR A 358 -22.45 -8.51 33.89
CA THR A 358 -23.20 -9.77 33.93
C THR A 358 -22.94 -10.50 32.62
N PRO A 359 -22.65 -11.81 32.66
CA PRO A 359 -22.00 -12.51 31.56
C PRO A 359 -23.04 -12.95 30.52
N LEU A 360 -22.77 -12.69 29.25
CA LEU A 360 -23.43 -13.38 28.16
C LEU A 360 -22.50 -14.43 27.56
N ASP A 361 -23.09 -15.63 27.54
CA ASP A 361 -22.61 -16.92 27.13
C ASP A 361 -21.90 -16.95 25.77
N ALA A 362 -20.97 -17.90 25.66
CA ALA A 362 -20.25 -18.18 24.43
C ALA A 362 -21.19 -18.70 23.35
N ALA A 363 -21.33 -17.93 22.26
CA ALA A 363 -21.80 -18.42 20.98
C ALA A 363 -20.93 -17.83 19.87
N ALA A 364 -20.01 -18.63 19.33
CA ALA A 364 -19.36 -18.35 18.05
C ALA A 364 -20.41 -18.44 16.92
N PRO A 365 -20.56 -17.39 16.09
CA PRO A 365 -20.44 -17.55 14.62
C PRO A 365 -20.09 -16.22 13.88
N PRO A 366 -20.12 -16.17 12.54
CA PRO A 366 -19.43 -17.02 11.58
C PRO A 366 -18.32 -16.24 10.86
N THR A 367 -17.30 -16.97 10.38
CA THR A 367 -16.35 -16.49 9.38
C THR A 367 -17.10 -16.08 8.10
N PRO A 368 -16.96 -14.85 7.57
CA PRO A 368 -17.26 -14.60 6.18
C PRO A 368 -16.07 -15.06 5.36
N ALA A 369 -16.23 -16.23 4.73
CA ALA A 369 -15.53 -16.55 3.51
C ALA A 369 -15.89 -15.52 2.43
N GLY A 370 -14.88 -15.04 1.69
CA GLY A 370 -15.06 -14.47 0.36
C GLY A 370 -15.13 -12.95 0.28
N ALA A 371 -13.96 -12.30 0.25
CA ALA A 371 -13.70 -11.17 -0.64
C ALA A 371 -12.18 -11.09 -0.87
N ALA A 372 -11.77 -11.51 -2.06
CA ALA A 372 -10.39 -11.52 -2.51
C ALA A 372 -9.76 -10.11 -2.46
N PRO A 373 -8.45 -9.98 -2.19
CA PRO A 373 -7.76 -8.72 -2.37
C PRO A 373 -7.79 -8.36 -3.87
N VAL A 374 -8.52 -7.30 -4.21
CA VAL A 374 -8.52 -6.69 -5.53
C VAL A 374 -7.08 -6.38 -5.96
N THR A 375 -6.59 -7.18 -6.90
CA THR A 375 -5.41 -6.88 -7.71
C THR A 375 -5.78 -5.73 -8.65
N PRO A 376 -5.03 -4.62 -8.71
CA PRO A 376 -5.28 -3.63 -9.74
C PRO A 376 -4.69 -4.17 -11.06
N ALA A 377 -5.53 -4.87 -11.82
CA ALA A 377 -5.43 -4.89 -13.26
C ALA A 377 -5.87 -3.51 -13.79
N GLY A 378 -4.95 -2.79 -14.43
CA GLY A 378 -5.25 -1.61 -15.26
C GLY A 378 -5.40 -0.27 -14.52
N THR A 379 -4.36 0.57 -14.56
CA THR A 379 -4.53 2.02 -14.32
C THR A 379 -4.78 2.75 -15.64
N ALA A 380 -6.07 2.92 -15.96
CA ALA A 380 -6.75 4.14 -16.40
C ALA A 380 -6.61 5.39 -15.49
N PRO A 381 -6.06 6.59 -15.82
CA PRO A 381 -6.36 7.77 -15.03
C PRO A 381 -7.76 8.24 -15.42
N VAL A 382 -8.64 8.27 -14.42
CA VAL A 382 -9.91 8.99 -14.49
C VAL A 382 -9.60 10.47 -14.28
N ALA A 383 -10.03 11.32 -15.22
CA ALA A 383 -10.07 12.77 -15.07
C ALA A 383 -11.40 13.18 -14.37
N PRO A 384 -11.46 14.33 -13.67
CA PRO A 384 -12.55 14.65 -12.75
C PRO A 384 -13.84 15.07 -13.46
N ALA A 385 -14.97 14.72 -12.84
CA ALA A 385 -16.31 15.04 -13.28
C ALA A 385 -16.69 16.50 -12.95
N GLY A 386 -17.31 17.16 -13.93
CA GLY A 386 -18.08 18.39 -13.75
C GLY A 386 -19.21 18.43 -14.78
N ALA A 387 -20.44 18.64 -14.28
CA ALA A 387 -21.72 18.84 -14.97
C ALA A 387 -22.56 17.58 -15.35
N THR A 388 -23.65 17.41 -14.60
CA THR A 388 -24.89 16.68 -14.97
C THR A 388 -25.99 17.72 -15.27
N PRO A 389 -27.21 17.36 -15.75
CA PRO A 389 -27.63 16.34 -16.73
C PRO A 389 -28.65 16.90 -17.77
N ALA A 390 -28.97 16.11 -18.81
CA ALA A 390 -30.31 16.12 -19.40
C ALA A 390 -30.70 14.71 -19.88
N ALA A 391 -31.73 14.14 -19.27
CA ALA A 391 -32.49 12.97 -19.74
C ALA A 391 -33.48 13.42 -20.85
N PRO A 392 -34.06 12.51 -21.65
CA PRO A 392 -35.17 11.61 -21.24
C PRO A 392 -35.07 10.22 -21.92
N ALA A 393 -35.94 9.21 -21.81
CA ALA A 393 -36.99 8.72 -20.92
C ALA A 393 -37.29 7.28 -21.40
N GLY A 394 -37.81 6.39 -20.55
CA GLY A 394 -38.54 5.22 -21.07
C GLY A 394 -38.61 3.97 -20.19
N ALA A 395 -39.79 3.79 -19.58
CA ALA A 395 -40.45 2.54 -19.17
C ALA A 395 -40.08 1.87 -17.83
N ALA A 396 -41.13 1.75 -17.02
CA ALA A 396 -41.25 1.21 -15.68
C ALA A 396 -41.75 -0.28 -15.68
N PRO A 397 -41.90 -0.94 -14.52
CA PRO A 397 -41.61 -2.37 -14.31
C PRO A 397 -42.85 -3.28 -14.17
N VAL A 398 -42.60 -4.58 -13.95
CA VAL A 398 -43.56 -5.54 -13.40
C VAL A 398 -42.93 -6.35 -12.24
N SER A 399 -43.64 -6.41 -11.10
CA SER A 399 -43.49 -7.40 -10.00
C SER A 399 -44.63 -8.43 -10.08
N PRO A 400 -44.56 -9.58 -9.39
CA PRO A 400 -45.09 -9.70 -8.00
C PRO A 400 -44.15 -10.56 -7.08
N ALA A 401 -43.98 -10.29 -5.79
CA ALA A 401 -44.86 -10.46 -4.60
C ALA A 401 -45.07 -11.91 -4.11
N GLY A 402 -44.71 -12.19 -2.84
CA GLY A 402 -45.48 -13.12 -1.98
C GLY A 402 -44.74 -14.13 -1.07
N ALA A 403 -44.71 -13.81 0.23
CA ALA A 403 -45.03 -14.69 1.39
C ALA A 403 -43.99 -15.67 2.02
N ALA A 404 -43.60 -15.34 3.25
CA ALA A 404 -43.39 -16.25 4.40
C ALA A 404 -44.77 -16.55 5.08
N PRO A 405 -44.95 -17.33 6.19
CA PRO A 405 -43.98 -17.81 7.20
C PRO A 405 -44.23 -19.24 7.79
N GLY A 406 -43.41 -19.66 8.77
CA GLY A 406 -43.75 -20.76 9.69
C GLY A 406 -42.61 -21.34 10.53
N ALA A 407 -42.65 -21.17 11.86
CA ALA A 407 -41.91 -21.94 12.86
C ALA A 407 -42.64 -23.27 13.19
N PRO A 408 -42.03 -24.27 13.87
CA PRO A 408 -42.05 -24.30 15.36
C PRO A 408 -40.89 -25.02 16.10
N ALA A 409 -40.71 -24.61 17.37
CA ALA A 409 -40.55 -25.32 18.66
C ALA A 409 -39.67 -26.60 18.91
N SER A 410 -38.75 -26.44 19.89
CA SER A 410 -38.56 -27.15 21.20
C SER A 410 -38.02 -28.60 21.36
N SER A 411 -36.95 -28.75 22.17
CA SER A 411 -36.80 -29.68 23.34
C SER A 411 -35.52 -29.27 24.13
N ALA A 412 -35.49 -28.85 25.40
CA ALA A 412 -35.76 -29.55 26.68
C ALA A 412 -34.78 -30.69 27.03
N ALA A 413 -33.82 -30.43 27.93
CA ALA A 413 -33.36 -31.33 29.01
C ALA A 413 -32.30 -30.65 29.92
N ALA A 414 -32.56 -30.65 31.23
CA ALA A 414 -31.63 -30.47 32.36
C ALA A 414 -31.51 -31.85 33.08
N PRO A 415 -30.77 -32.11 34.20
CA PRO A 415 -30.32 -31.15 35.24
C PRO A 415 -29.00 -31.47 36.01
N ALA A 416 -28.76 -30.61 37.03
CA ALA A 416 -28.15 -30.88 38.36
C ALA A 416 -26.60 -30.76 38.52
N THR A 417 -25.98 -30.32 39.62
CA THR A 417 -26.30 -29.66 40.92
C THR A 417 -24.97 -29.38 41.65
N ALA A 418 -24.93 -28.35 42.52
CA ALA A 418 -24.05 -28.15 43.72
C ALA A 418 -22.55 -27.88 43.49
N GLY A 419 -21.82 -27.06 44.27
CA GLY A 419 -22.09 -26.27 45.47
C GLY A 419 -20.76 -25.77 46.11
N GLY A 420 -20.81 -24.68 46.89
CA GLY A 420 -19.79 -24.20 47.85
C GLY A 420 -18.76 -23.20 47.29
N SER A 421 -18.59 -21.92 47.68
CA SER A 421 -18.60 -21.13 48.94
C SER A 421 -17.25 -21.02 49.68
N ASN A 422 -16.90 -19.76 50.02
CA ASN A 422 -15.83 -19.17 50.86
C ASN A 422 -14.50 -18.83 50.13
N ALA A 423 -14.02 -17.59 50.04
CA ALA A 423 -13.89 -16.42 50.95
C ALA A 423 -12.60 -16.42 51.82
N ASP A 424 -11.74 -15.45 51.48
CA ASP A 424 -11.03 -14.50 52.36
C ASP A 424 -9.52 -14.65 52.70
N ALA A 425 -8.90 -13.46 52.80
CA ALA A 425 -7.59 -13.04 53.31
C ALA A 425 -6.33 -13.47 52.54
N GLY A 426 -5.39 -12.61 52.14
CA GLY A 426 -5.03 -11.27 52.59
C GLY A 426 -3.58 -11.28 53.07
N THR A 427 -2.64 -10.74 52.29
CA THR A 427 -1.31 -10.32 52.78
C THR A 427 -0.66 -9.31 51.84
N ALA A 428 -0.06 -8.28 52.43
CA ALA A 428 0.35 -7.03 51.83
C ALA A 428 1.84 -6.96 51.41
N GLN A 429 2.07 -6.17 50.35
CA GLN A 429 3.22 -5.27 50.05
C GLN A 429 4.64 -5.85 49.80
N PRO A 430 5.46 -5.23 48.91
CA PRO A 430 5.83 -3.80 48.96
C PRO A 430 5.72 -2.98 47.64
N GLN A 431 5.52 -1.68 47.82
CA GLN A 431 5.57 -0.59 46.83
C GLN A 431 6.98 -0.37 46.23
N PRO A 432 7.05 0.14 44.98
CA PRO A 432 8.09 1.06 44.56
C PRO A 432 7.55 2.49 44.39
N THR A 433 8.50 3.42 44.45
CA THR A 433 8.46 4.88 44.55
C THR A 433 7.77 5.61 43.38
N ALA A 434 7.20 6.79 43.69
CA ALA A 434 6.57 7.72 42.75
C ALA A 434 7.59 8.43 41.83
N ASP A 435 7.23 8.64 40.56
CA ASP A 435 7.27 9.96 39.88
C ASP A 435 6.99 9.84 38.36
N SER A 436 6.04 10.64 37.86
CA SER A 436 5.83 11.05 36.46
C SER A 436 5.23 10.13 35.35
N PRO A 437 4.71 8.89 35.56
CA PRO A 437 4.12 8.12 34.45
C PRO A 437 2.64 8.45 34.16
N ALA A 438 1.84 8.85 35.16
CA ALA A 438 0.38 8.95 35.00
C ALA A 438 -0.06 10.07 34.04
N ALA A 439 0.55 11.26 34.15
CA ALA A 439 0.24 12.40 33.28
C ALA A 439 0.66 12.15 31.83
N VAL A 440 1.79 11.47 31.60
CA VAL A 440 2.27 11.10 30.26
C VAL A 440 1.36 10.03 29.63
N VAL A 441 0.89 9.07 30.42
CA VAL A 441 -0.08 8.06 29.97
C VAL A 441 -1.41 8.71 29.62
N GLN A 442 -1.88 9.68 30.41
CA GLN A 442 -3.12 10.41 30.15
C GLN A 442 -3.01 11.35 28.94
N ALA A 443 -1.85 11.98 28.71
CA ALA A 443 -1.58 12.75 27.50
C ALA A 443 -1.59 11.86 26.24
N ARG A 444 -1.01 10.66 26.32
CA ARG A 444 -1.04 9.68 25.22
C ARG A 444 -2.45 9.19 24.91
N SER A 445 -3.29 8.98 25.93
CA SER A 445 -4.68 8.55 25.71
C SER A 445 -5.52 9.64 25.04
N VAL A 446 -5.30 10.92 25.39
CA VAL A 446 -5.97 12.06 24.73
C VAL A 446 -5.59 12.15 23.25
N LEU A 447 -4.30 12.01 22.92
CA LEU A 447 -3.85 12.03 21.52
C LEU A 447 -4.41 10.85 20.69
N SER A 448 -4.48 9.65 21.29
CA SER A 448 -5.06 8.46 20.65
C SER A 448 -6.59 8.55 20.48
N ALA A 449 -7.28 9.20 21.42
CA ALA A 449 -8.74 9.37 21.37
C ALA A 449 -9.18 10.32 20.24
N VAL A 450 -8.38 11.36 19.97
CA VAL A 450 -8.61 12.27 18.84
C VAL A 450 -8.48 11.54 17.50
N ASP A 451 -7.48 10.65 17.35
CA ASP A 451 -7.28 9.86 16.12
C ASP A 451 -8.45 8.87 15.89
N SER A 452 -8.98 8.28 16.96
CA SER A 452 -10.14 7.36 16.88
C SER A 452 -11.43 8.10 16.50
N LEU A 453 -11.65 9.30 17.03
CA LEU A 453 -12.79 10.15 16.68
C LEU A 453 -12.74 10.67 15.24
N LEU A 454 -11.55 10.78 14.65
CA LEU A 454 -11.36 11.17 13.25
C LEU A 454 -11.47 9.99 12.28
N ALA A 455 -11.21 8.76 12.73
CA ALA A 455 -11.40 7.55 11.92
C ALA A 455 -12.88 7.18 11.70
N ASP A 456 -13.77 7.60 12.62
CA ASP A 456 -15.22 7.36 12.56
C ASP A 456 -16.02 8.55 11.96
N ALA A 457 -15.34 9.60 11.48
CA ALA A 457 -16.01 10.72 10.80
C ALA A 457 -16.39 10.30 9.37
N PRO A 458 -17.69 10.40 8.97
CA PRO A 458 -18.08 10.13 7.58
C PRO A 458 -17.48 11.20 6.64
N GLU A 459 -16.99 10.75 5.49
CA GLU A 459 -16.33 11.57 4.43
C GLU A 459 -17.07 12.86 4.06
#